data_AF-A0A932HNH3-F1
#
_entry.id   AF-A0A932HNH3-F1
#
_cell.length_a   1.000
_cell.length_b   1.000
_cell.length_c   1.000
_cell.angle_alpha   90.00
_cell.angle_beta   90.00
_cell.angle_gamma   90.00
#
_symmetry.space_group_name_H-M   'P 1'
#
loop_
_entity.id
_entity.type
_entity.pdbx_description
1 polymer ?
#
loop_
_entity_poly.entity_id
_entity_poly.type
_entity_poly.pdbx_seq_one_letter_code
_entity_poly.pdbx_strand_id
1 'polypeptide(L)' 'MMSVPVQRDPTFIPGVPRELFDITQMYTPNIPLANWDITPDGKRFIFIRSTNFNATVSMFNIVFNWRDELTRELSGKK' A
#
# COMPACT_ATOMS: atom_id res chain seq x y z
N MET A 1 2.16 -1.38 -13.69
CA MET A 1 3.26 -0.65 -13.03
C MET A 1 4.41 -1.61 -12.93
N MET A 2 5.63 -1.13 -13.07
CA MET A 2 6.83 -1.97 -13.02
C MET A 2 7.61 -1.69 -11.74
N SER A 3 8.24 -2.72 -11.18
CA SER A 3 9.33 -2.56 -10.23
C SER A 3 10.64 -3.00 -10.86
N VAL A 4 11.72 -2.31 -10.52
CA VAL A 4 13.06 -2.65 -10.94
C VAL A 4 13.91 -2.73 -9.68
N PRO A 5 14.50 -3.89 -9.34
CA PRO A 5 15.46 -3.94 -8.26
C PRO A 5 16.71 -3.16 -8.66
N VAL A 6 17.28 -2.41 -7.72
CA VAL A 6 18.50 -1.62 -7.97
C VAL A 6 19.55 -1.96 -6.92
N GLN A 7 20.77 -2.23 -7.36
CA GLN A 7 21.95 -2.19 -6.51
C GLN A 7 22.54 -0.78 -6.62
N ARG A 8 22.86 -0.14 -5.48
CA ARG A 8 23.31 1.26 -5.45
C ARG A 8 24.83 1.39 -5.33
N ASP A 9 25.49 0.47 -4.64
CA ASP A 9 26.89 0.62 -4.24
C ASP A 9 27.75 -0.61 -4.59
N PRO A 10 29.05 -0.39 -4.94
CA PRO A 10 29.69 0.90 -5.25
C PRO A 10 29.33 1.43 -6.66
N THR A 11 28.56 0.65 -7.42
CA THR A 11 28.14 1.00 -8.78
C THR A 11 26.66 0.67 -8.91
N PHE A 12 25.92 1.59 -9.52
CA PHE A 12 24.52 1.38 -9.81
C PHE A 12 24.33 0.24 -10.82
N ILE A 13 23.58 -0.79 -10.45
CA ILE A 13 23.21 -1.89 -11.35
C ILE A 13 21.68 -2.02 -11.35
N PRO A 14 21.01 -1.71 -12.48
CA PRO A 14 19.60 -1.99 -12.62
C PRO A 14 19.38 -3.49 -12.87
N GLY A 15 18.41 -4.08 -12.17
CA GLY A 15 17.98 -5.45 -12.43
C GLY A 15 16.89 -5.53 -13.50
N VAL A 16 16.31 -6.72 -13.65
CA VAL A 16 15.24 -6.96 -14.63
C VAL A 16 13.92 -6.35 -14.13
N PRO A 17 13.22 -5.55 -14.96
CA PRO A 17 11.89 -5.07 -14.63
C PRO A 17 10.91 -6.23 -14.45
N ARG A 18 10.10 -6.18 -13.39
CA ARG A 18 8.99 -7.10 -13.15
C ARG A 18 7.70 -6.33 -12.95
N GLU A 19 6.61 -6.88 -13.45
CA GLU A 19 5.28 -6.32 -13.23
C GLU A 19 4.89 -6.44 -11.75
N LEU A 20 4.39 -5.34 -11.16
CA LEU A 20 3.82 -5.36 -9.81
C LEU A 20 2.30 -5.55 -9.84
N PHE A 21 1.63 -4.85 -10.75
CA PHE A 21 0.18 -4.90 -10.96
C PHE A 21 -0.16 -4.13 -12.24
N ASP A 22 -1.35 -4.39 -12.77
CA ASP A 22 -1.91 -3.66 -13.91
C ASP A 22 -2.42 -2.28 -13.48
N ILE A 23 -1.85 -1.19 -14.04
CA ILE A 23 -2.24 0.18 -13.67
C ILE A 23 -3.63 0.56 -14.16
N THR A 24 -4.14 -0.12 -15.18
CA THR A 24 -5.46 0.18 -15.74
C THR A 24 -6.56 -0.08 -14.71
N GLN A 25 -6.24 -0.86 -13.68
CA GLN A 25 -7.12 -1.17 -12.58
C GLN A 25 -6.99 -0.19 -11.41
N MET A 26 -6.07 0.78 -11.46
CA MET A 26 -5.92 1.77 -10.40
C MET A 26 -7.04 2.79 -10.47
N TYR A 27 -7.66 3.09 -9.33
CA TYR A 27 -8.60 4.20 -9.22
C TYR A 27 -7.83 5.53 -9.30
N THR A 28 -8.10 6.33 -10.33
CA THR A 28 -7.47 7.65 -10.54
C THR A 28 -8.49 8.76 -10.26
N PRO A 29 -8.54 9.32 -9.04
CA PRO A 29 -9.47 10.39 -8.72
C PRO A 29 -9.12 11.68 -9.47
N ASN A 30 -10.13 12.46 -9.85
CA ASN A 30 -9.95 13.82 -10.41
C ASN A 30 -9.59 14.88 -9.33
N ILE A 31 -9.30 14.44 -8.12
CA ILE A 31 -8.91 15.26 -6.97
C ILE A 31 -7.62 14.69 -6.36
N PRO A 32 -6.75 15.54 -5.77
CA PRO A 32 -5.47 15.12 -5.21
C PRO A 32 -5.70 14.35 -3.89
N LEU A 33 -6.00 13.05 -4.01
CA LEU A 33 -6.11 12.11 -2.90
C LEU A 33 -5.01 11.05 -3.00
N ALA A 34 -4.47 10.68 -1.85
CA ALA A 34 -3.61 9.50 -1.76
C ALA A 34 -4.45 8.24 -2.06
N ASN A 35 -4.17 7.62 -3.22
CA ASN A 35 -4.84 6.43 -3.72
C ASN A 35 -3.91 5.21 -3.76
N TRP A 36 -2.70 5.34 -3.22
CA TRP A 36 -1.69 4.29 -3.09
C TRP A 36 -0.72 4.60 -1.94
N ASP A 37 -0.02 3.58 -1.46
CA ASP A 37 1.05 3.72 -0.47
C ASP A 37 2.06 2.56 -0.58
N ILE A 38 3.27 2.74 -0.03
CA ILE A 38 4.37 1.78 -0.04
C ILE A 38 4.94 1.65 1.36
N THR A 39 5.19 0.43 1.83
CA THR A 39 5.88 0.24 3.12
C THR A 39 7.31 0.80 3.07
N PRO A 40 7.87 1.30 4.19
CA PRO A 40 9.23 1.84 4.21
C PRO A 40 10.31 0.87 3.74
N ASP A 41 10.08 -0.44 3.89
CA ASP A 41 10.98 -1.50 3.42
C ASP A 41 10.83 -1.82 1.91
N GLY A 42 9.90 -1.15 1.22
CA GLY A 42 9.62 -1.33 -0.20
C GLY A 42 9.00 -2.68 -0.57
N LYS A 43 8.62 -3.51 0.42
CA LYS A 43 8.16 -4.88 0.18
C LYS A 43 6.67 -4.98 -0.12
N ARG A 44 5.87 -3.97 0.27
CA ARG A 44 4.43 -3.94 0.02
C ARG A 44 4.05 -2.65 -0.66
N PHE A 45 3.27 -2.80 -1.72
CA PHE A 45 2.62 -1.72 -2.43
C PHE A 45 1.11 -1.96 -2.31
N ILE A 46 0.36 -0.94 -1.93
CA ILE A 46 -1.11 -0.97 -1.91
C ILE A 46 -1.65 0.17 -2.78
N PHE A 47 -2.78 -0.07 -3.44
CA PHE A 47 -3.52 0.96 -4.16
C PHE A 47 -5.01 0.67 -4.15
N ILE A 48 -5.80 1.72 -4.33
CA ILE A 48 -7.25 1.61 -4.50
C ILE A 48 -7.51 1.12 -5.93
N ARG A 49 -8.14 -0.06 -6.05
CA ARG A 49 -8.51 -0.62 -7.34
C ARG A 49 -9.86 -0.04 -7.80
N SER A 50 -9.93 0.41 -9.06
CA SER A 50 -11.19 0.68 -9.72
C SER A 50 -11.87 -0.66 -10.01
N THR A 51 -13.01 -0.90 -9.39
CA THR A 51 -13.78 -2.12 -9.60
C THR A 51 -15.17 -1.78 -10.10
N ASN A 52 -15.68 -2.56 -11.05
CA ASN A 52 -17.08 -2.44 -11.54
C ASN A 52 -18.11 -2.98 -10.53
N PHE A 53 -17.67 -3.30 -9.32
CA PHE A 53 -18.55 -3.76 -8.27
C PHE A 53 -19.35 -2.58 -7.72
N ASN A 54 -20.65 -2.52 -8.05
CA ASN A 54 -21.66 -2.06 -7.10
C ASN A 54 -21.78 -3.11 -5.98
N ALA A 55 -20.68 -3.38 -5.28
CA ALA A 55 -20.71 -4.28 -4.15
C ALA A 55 -21.53 -3.58 -3.06
N THR A 56 -22.68 -4.16 -2.71
CA THR A 56 -23.30 -3.89 -1.42
C THR A 56 -22.21 -4.12 -0.38
N VAL A 57 -21.78 -3.06 0.30
CA VAL A 57 -20.80 -3.17 1.39
C VAL A 57 -21.40 -4.11 2.42
N SER A 58 -20.93 -5.36 2.43
CA SER A 58 -21.51 -6.41 3.27
C SER A 58 -21.12 -6.22 4.74
N MET A 59 -20.01 -5.53 5.00
CA MET A 59 -19.54 -5.20 6.33
C MET A 59 -18.55 -4.02 6.29
N PHE A 60 -18.76 -3.02 7.15
CA PHE A 60 -17.83 -1.91 7.38
C PHE A 60 -17.44 -1.90 8.85
N ASN A 61 -16.18 -2.22 9.15
CA ASN A 61 -15.67 -2.23 10.52
C ASN A 61 -15.12 -0.84 10.88
N ILE A 62 -15.71 -0.21 11.89
CA ILE A 62 -15.19 1.03 12.46
C ILE A 62 -14.47 0.68 13.76
N VAL A 63 -13.16 0.89 13.78
CA VAL A 63 -12.35 0.68 14.98
C VAL A 63 -12.12 2.02 15.65
N PHE A 64 -12.74 2.23 16.80
CA PHE A 64 -12.51 3.38 17.65
C PHE A 64 -11.32 3.13 18.60
N ASN A 65 -10.65 4.21 19.02
CA ASN A 65 -9.62 4.17 20.07
C ASN A 65 -8.42 3.23 19.81
N TRP A 66 -8.16 2.85 18.56
CA TRP A 66 -7.06 1.92 18.20
C TRP A 66 -5.69 2.39 18.68
N ARG A 67 -5.48 3.71 18.77
CA ARG A 67 -4.23 4.31 19.26
C ARG A 67 -4.02 4.07 20.76
N ASP A 68 -5.08 4.15 21.55
CA ASP A 68 -5.00 3.93 23.00
C ASP A 68 -4.77 2.46 23.30
N GLU A 69 -5.44 1.58 22.55
CA GLU A 69 -5.20 0.13 22.58
C GLU A 69 -3.76 -0.21 22.18
N LEU A 70 -3.27 0.34 21.07
CA LEU A 70 -1.89 0.12 20.64
C LEU A 70 -0.88 0.57 21.71
N THR A 71 -1.13 1.70 22.36
CA THR A 71 -0.25 2.22 23.42
C THR A 71 -0.25 1.28 24.64
N ARG A 72 -1.42 0.75 25.02
CA ARG A 72 -1.55 -0.23 26.11
C ARG A 72 -0.79 -1.53 25.80
N GLU A 73 -0.95 -2.07 24.59
CA GLU A 73 -0.27 -3.30 24.18
C GLU A 73 1.25 -3.13 24.08
N LEU A 74 1.73 -1.97 23.61
CA LEU A 74 3.16 -1.68 23.56
C LEU A 74 3.78 -1.42 24.93
N SER A 75 3.01 -0.89 25.88
CA SER A 75 3.48 -0.62 27.25
C SER A 75 3.43 -1.84 28.17
N GLY A 76 2.55 -2.81 27.90
CA GLY A 76 2.45 -4.08 28.63
C GLY A 76 3.49 -5.15 28.25
N LYS A 77 4.30 -4.94 27.21
CA LYS A 77 5.35 -5.87 26.75
C LYS A 77 6.74 -5.62 27.37
N LYS A 78 6.80 -5.23 28.64
CA LYS A 78 8.04 -5.11 29.41
C LYS A 78 8.27 -6.31 30.31
#